data_AF-A0A7C7KRE7-F1
#
_entry.id   AF-A0A7C7KRE7-F1
#
_cell.length_a   1.000
_cell.length_b   1.000
_cell.length_c   1.000
_cell.angle_alpha   90.00
_cell.angle_beta   90.00
_cell.angle_gamma   90.00
#
_symmetry.space_group_name_H-M   'P 1'
#
loop_
_entity.id
_entity.type
_entity.pdbx_description
1 polymer ?
#
loop_
_entity_poly.entity_id
_entity_poly.type
_entity_poly.pdbx_seq_one_letter_code
_entity_poly.pdbx_strand_id
1 'polypeptide(L)' 'RLSNFVLWQAAYAELYFTDLLWPDFGAEAFADALASFARRERRFGRTSEQVRGEGTA' A
#
# COMPACT_ATOMS: atom_id res chain seq x y z
N ARG A 1 -5.52 -9.69 9.37
CA ARG A 1 -6.08 -9.05 10.60
C ARG A 1 -4.98 -8.23 11.26
N LEU A 2 -5.29 -7.05 11.84
CA LEU A 2 -4.31 -6.19 12.54
C LEU A 2 -4.01 -6.58 13.99
N SER A 3 -4.85 -7.41 14.62
CA SER A 3 -4.60 -8.03 15.93
C SER A 3 -4.22 -7.03 17.03
N ASN A 4 -4.93 -5.90 17.09
CA ASN A 4 -4.69 -4.81 18.04
C ASN A 4 -3.30 -4.15 17.93
N PHE A 5 -2.67 -4.23 16.75
CA PHE A 5 -1.40 -3.58 16.48
C PHE A 5 -1.61 -2.25 15.74
N VAL A 6 -1.05 -1.17 16.30
CA VAL A 6 -0.88 0.15 15.66
C VAL A 6 -2.17 0.69 15.02
N LEU A 7 -3.28 0.64 15.77
CA LEU A 7 -4.61 0.97 15.25
C LEU A 7 -4.71 2.42 14.76
N TRP A 8 -4.20 3.37 15.55
CA TRP A 8 -4.31 4.80 15.24
C TRP A 8 -3.36 5.20 14.12
N GLN A 9 -2.10 4.82 14.23
CA GLN A 9 -1.08 5.23 13.26
C GLN A 9 -1.26 4.55 11.91
N ALA A 10 -1.88 3.36 11.86
CA ALA A 10 -2.19 2.66 10.62
C ALA A 10 -3.55 3.06 10.01
N ALA A 11 -4.25 4.07 10.54
CA ALA A 11 -5.60 4.45 10.08
C ALA A 11 -5.68 4.75 8.56
N TYR A 12 -4.59 5.27 8.00
CA TYR A 12 -4.44 5.52 6.56
C TYR A 12 -3.29 4.72 5.95
N ALA A 13 -2.75 3.72 6.64
CA ALA A 13 -1.70 2.89 6.07
C ALA A 13 -2.30 1.88 5.09
N GLU A 14 -1.50 1.48 4.11
CA GLU A 14 -1.89 0.36 3.26
C GLU A 14 -1.53 -0.94 3.94
N LEU A 15 -2.50 -1.83 4.03
CA LEU A 15 -2.31 -3.12 4.67
C LEU A 15 -1.89 -4.13 3.60
N TYR A 16 -0.75 -4.78 3.84
CA TYR A 16 -0.26 -5.88 3.02
C TYR A 16 -0.37 -7.16 3.84
N PHE A 17 -1.05 -8.17 3.29
CA PHE A 17 -1.19 -9.49 3.90
C PHE A 17 -0.61 -10.52 2.93
N THR A 18 0.11 -11.49 3.47
CA THR A 18 0.72 -12.58 2.72
C THR A 18 0.47 -13.90 3.44
N ASP A 19 0.38 -14.99 2.68
CA ASP A 19 0.28 -16.35 3.20
C ASP A 19 1.65 -16.91 3.61
N LEU A 20 2.75 -16.20 3.29
CA LEU A 20 4.09 -16.57 3.76
C LEU A 20 4.15 -16.52 5.29
N LEU A 21 4.78 -17.56 5.86
CA LEU A 21 5.08 -17.60 7.28
C LEU A 21 6.24 -16.63 7.57
N TRP A 22 6.24 -16.05 8.78
CA TRP A 22 7.26 -15.09 9.19
C TRP A 22 8.71 -15.58 9.05
N PRO A 23 9.06 -16.86 9.36
CA PRO A 23 10.41 -17.36 9.16
C PRO A 23 10.88 -17.37 7.69
N ASP A 24 9.93 -17.46 6.75
CA ASP A 24 10.20 -17.52 5.30
C ASP A 24 10.15 -16.13 4.65
N PHE A 25 9.82 -15.08 5.43
CA PHE A 25 9.72 -13.72 4.92
C PHE A 25 11.10 -13.07 4.79
N GLY A 26 11.67 -13.15 3.58
CA GLY A 26 13.00 -12.62 3.23
C GLY A 26 12.98 -11.33 2.39
N ALA A 27 14.15 -10.98 1.83
CA ALA A 27 14.35 -9.76 1.04
C ALA A 27 13.48 -9.70 -0.24
N GLU A 28 13.30 -10.83 -0.92
CA GLU A 28 12.46 -10.91 -2.12
C GLU A 28 10.98 -10.67 -1.78
N ALA A 29 10.48 -11.32 -0.73
CA ALA A 29 9.11 -11.12 -0.25
C ALA A 29 8.87 -9.65 0.19
N PHE A 30 9.89 -9.00 0.75
CA PHE A 30 9.84 -7.57 1.07
C PHE A 30 9.80 -6.69 -0.19
N ALA A 31 10.61 -7.00 -1.21
CA ALA A 31 10.58 -6.28 -2.49
C ALA A 31 9.21 -6.41 -3.18
N ASP A 32 8.60 -7.60 -3.14
CA ASP A 32 7.26 -7.83 -3.66
C ASP A 32 6.18 -7.05 -2.89
N ALA A 33 6.30 -6.96 -1.57
CA ALA A 33 5.41 -6.15 -0.74
C ALA A 33 5.54 -4.66 -1.10
N LEU A 34 6.76 -4.16 -1.31
CA LEU A 34 7.01 -2.78 -1.72
C LEU A 34 6.49 -2.49 -3.13
N ALA A 35 6.69 -3.40 -4.06
CA ALA A 35 6.14 -3.29 -5.42
C ALA A 35 4.60 -3.32 -5.38
N SER A 36 4.00 -4.13 -4.52
CA SER A 36 2.54 -4.12 -4.31
C SER A 36 2.05 -2.80 -3.72
N PHE A 37 2.81 -2.17 -2.83
CA PHE A 37 2.50 -0.84 -2.29
C PHE A 37 2.57 0.22 -3.38
N ALA A 38 3.63 0.25 -4.19
CA ALA A 38 3.82 1.24 -5.25
C ALA A 38 2.74 1.20 -6.35
N ARG A 39 2.12 0.04 -6.59
CA ARG A 39 1.06 -0.13 -7.60
C ARG A 39 -0.33 0.30 -7.12
N ARG A 40 -0.55 0.50 -5.82
CA ARG A 40 -1.90 0.81 -5.30
C ARG A 40 -2.18 2.30 -5.48
N GLU A 41 -3.13 2.59 -6.35
CA GLU A 41 -3.62 3.95 -6.54
C GLU A 41 -4.51 4.35 -5.35
N ARG A 42 -4.13 5.42 -4.68
CA ARG A 42 -4.99 6.03 -3.67
C ARG A 42 -6.11 6.79 -4.38
N ARG A 43 -7.36 6.62 -3.94
CA ARG A 43 -8.51 7.43 -4.40
C ARG A 43 -8.44 8.89 -3.91
N PHE A 44 -7.64 9.15 -2.87
CA PHE A 44 -7.08 10.45 -2.48
C PHE A 44 -5.58 10.56 -2.79
N GLY A 45 -5.07 9.65 -3.62
CA GLY A 45 -3.92 9.90 -4.46
C GLY A 45 -4.42 10.66 -5.66
N ARG A 46 -3.57 11.50 -6.22
CA ARG A 46 -2.90 11.17 -7.48
C ARG A 46 -1.50 11.76 -7.33
N THR A 47 -0.62 11.63 -8.32
CA THR A 47 0.15 12.85 -8.60
C THR A 47 -0.85 13.85 -9.20
N SER A 48 -0.86 15.06 -8.65
CA SER A 48 -1.88 16.08 -8.89
C SER A 48 -2.09 16.47 -10.38
N GLU A 49 -1.20 16.06 -11.28
CA GLU A 49 -1.26 16.30 -12.73
C GLU A 49 -2.37 15.49 -13.44
N GLN A 50 -2.52 14.20 -13.14
CA GLN A 50 -3.50 13.35 -13.81
C GLN A 50 -4.95 13.65 -13.38
N VAL A 51 -5.15 14.29 -12.22
CA VAL A 51 -6.49 14.75 -11.80
C VAL A 51 -6.95 15.92 -12.67
N ARG A 52 -6.03 16.80 -13.08
CA ARG A 52 -6.33 18.08 -13.76
C ARG A 52 -6.47 17.95 -15.28
N GLY A 53 -5.89 16.93 -15.90
CA GLY A 53 -5.93 16.75 -17.36
C GLY A 53 -7.27 16.27 -17.94
N GLU A 54 -8.13 15.64 -17.13
CA GLU A 54 -9.38 15.00 -17.61
C GLU A 54 -10.65 15.83 -17.38
N GLY A 55 -10.57 16.99 -16.72
CA GLY A 55 -11.77 17.73 -16.30
C GLY A 55 -12.16 18.96 -17.11
N THR A 56 -11.24 19.54 -17.88
CA THR A 56 -11.49 20.75 -18.69
C THR A 56 -10.51 20.81 -19.87
N ALA A 57 -10.92 20.24 -21.00
CA ALA A 57 -10.51 20.66 -22.34
C ALA A 57 -11.68 20.41 -23.29
#